data_AF-D6PBW3-F1
#
_entry.id   AF-D6PBW3-F1
#
_cell.length_a   1.000
_cell.length_b   1.000
_cell.length_c   1.000
_cell.angle_alpha   90.00
_cell.angle_beta   90.00
_cell.angle_gamma   90.00
#
_symmetry.space_group_name_H-M   'P 1'
#
loop_
_entity.id
_entity.type
_entity.pdbx_description
1 polymer ?
#
loop_
_entity_poly.entity_id
_entity_poly.type
_entity_poly.pdbx_seq_one_letter_code
_entity_poly.pdbx_strand_id
1 'polypeptide(L)'
;MFQQHKEAGVLRKEQLFQVTPTQAELVKYTKNTFYALKVTFANQMYDICQGMGEDWYAIRDIITADQAQPIGPSHLDPIFGLRRGFGGKCLPKDSSALGVLAGELGVKYAIMDAMQTDNEALRAMLTGKPSDVVTNDD
;
A
#
# COMPACT_ATOMS: atom_id res chain seq x y z
N MET A 1 -24.04 -5.05 -23.76
CA MET A 1 -23.87 -6.03 -22.66
C MET A 1 -24.01 -5.36 -21.29
N PHE A 2 -23.16 -4.39 -20.93
CA PHE A 2 -23.25 -3.67 -19.65
C PHE A 2 -24.63 -3.04 -19.37
N GLN A 3 -25.17 -2.29 -20.34
CA GLN A 3 -26.50 -1.66 -20.23
C GLN A 3 -27.61 -2.69 -19.97
N GLN A 4 -27.56 -3.83 -20.65
CA GLN A 4 -28.51 -4.94 -20.49
C GLN A 4 -28.39 -5.59 -19.10
N HIS A 5 -27.18 -5.71 -18.55
CA HIS A 5 -26.97 -6.22 -17.18
C HIS A 5 -27.45 -5.23 -16.11
N LYS A 6 -27.33 -3.92 -16.39
CA LYS A 6 -27.86 -2.86 -15.52
C LYS A 6 -29.39 -2.87 -15.51
N GLU A 7 -30.01 -3.00 -16.68
CA GLU A 7 -31.47 -3.12 -16.86
C GLU A 7 -32.02 -4.40 -16.21
N ALA A 8 -31.30 -5.52 -16.33
CA ALA A 8 -31.67 -6.79 -15.70
C ALA A 8 -31.47 -6.83 -14.17
N GLY A 9 -30.90 -5.79 -13.56
CA GLY A 9 -30.71 -5.71 -12.10
C GLY A 9 -29.69 -6.71 -11.52
N VAL A 10 -28.89 -7.37 -12.37
CA VAL A 10 -27.92 -8.38 -11.93
C VAL A 10 -26.63 -7.79 -11.35
N LEU A 11 -26.43 -6.47 -11.51
CA LEU A 11 -25.27 -5.76 -10.99
C LEU A 11 -25.53 -5.27 -9.56
N ARG A 12 -24.61 -5.56 -8.63
CA ARG A 12 -24.61 -4.96 -7.29
C ARG A 12 -24.34 -3.46 -7.46
N LYS A 13 -25.37 -2.63 -7.21
CA LYS A 13 -25.46 -1.26 -7.76
C LYS A 13 -24.53 -0.23 -7.11
N GLU A 14 -23.98 -0.50 -5.93
CA GLU A 14 -23.43 0.58 -5.09
C GLU A 14 -21.99 0.99 -5.45
N GLN A 15 -21.18 0.12 -6.07
CA GLN A 15 -19.80 0.45 -6.47
C GLN A 15 -19.34 -0.36 -7.69
N LEU A 16 -19.90 -0.07 -8.87
CA LEU A 16 -19.54 -0.76 -10.11
C LEU A 16 -19.14 0.25 -11.21
N PHE A 17 -17.97 0.01 -11.80
CA PHE A 17 -17.35 0.88 -12.80
C PHE A 17 -17.15 0.11 -14.11
N GLN A 18 -17.53 0.69 -15.24
CA GLN A 18 -17.23 0.15 -16.56
C GLN A 18 -15.90 0.74 -17.04
N VAL A 19 -14.92 -0.13 -17.31
CA VAL A 19 -13.54 0.25 -17.63
C VAL A 19 -12.99 -0.65 -18.75
N THR A 20 -11.86 -0.25 -19.35
CA THR A 20 -11.10 -1.12 -20.27
C THR A 20 -10.35 -2.22 -19.51
N PRO A 21 -9.92 -3.31 -20.18
CA PRO A 21 -9.10 -4.34 -19.54
C PRO A 21 -7.83 -3.77 -18.88
N THR A 22 -7.11 -2.89 -19.58
CA THR A 22 -5.91 -2.23 -19.06
C THR A 22 -6.21 -1.34 -17.85
N GLN A 23 -7.34 -0.63 -17.83
CA GLN A 23 -7.75 0.15 -16.66
C GLN A 23 -8.02 -0.77 -15.45
N ALA A 24 -8.68 -1.91 -15.66
CA ALA A 24 -8.92 -2.88 -14.59
C ALA A 24 -7.60 -3.45 -14.01
N GLU A 25 -6.62 -3.76 -14.86
CA GLU A 25 -5.29 -4.19 -14.43
C GLU A 25 -4.56 -3.11 -13.64
N LEU A 26 -4.53 -1.87 -14.16
CA LEU A 26 -3.86 -0.73 -13.52
C LEU A 26 -4.48 -0.38 -12.16
N VAL A 27 -5.77 -0.60 -11.93
CA VAL A 27 -6.38 -0.41 -10.60
C VAL A 27 -5.69 -1.28 -9.54
N LYS A 28 -5.33 -2.54 -9.88
CA LYS A 28 -4.64 -3.43 -8.95
C LYS A 28 -3.23 -2.94 -8.63
N TYR A 29 -2.44 -2.62 -9.67
CA TYR A 29 -1.08 -2.11 -9.51
C TYR A 29 -1.05 -0.78 -8.74
N THR A 30 -1.94 0.15 -9.09
CA THR A 30 -2.05 1.45 -8.43
C THR A 30 -2.37 1.30 -6.95
N LYS A 31 -3.39 0.49 -6.61
CA LYS A 31 -3.80 0.26 -5.22
C LYS A 31 -2.70 -0.37 -4.39
N ASN A 32 -2.05 -1.42 -4.89
CA ASN A 32 -1.00 -2.12 -4.16
C ASN A 32 0.28 -1.27 -4.02
N THR A 33 0.64 -0.51 -5.05
CA THR A 33 1.78 0.42 -4.98
C THR A 33 1.50 1.54 -3.98
N PHE A 34 0.30 2.09 -3.96
CA PHE A 34 -0.08 3.10 -2.97
C PHE A 34 -0.04 2.55 -1.54
N TYR A 35 -0.48 1.30 -1.34
CA TYR A 35 -0.35 0.64 -0.03
C TYR A 35 1.10 0.42 0.38
N ALA A 36 1.97 0.00 -0.53
CA ALA A 36 3.40 -0.11 -0.28
C ALA A 36 4.02 1.25 0.14
N LEU A 37 3.62 2.34 -0.53
CA LEU A 37 4.04 3.70 -0.16
C LEU A 37 3.56 4.08 1.23
N LYS A 38 2.30 3.80 1.58
CA LYS A 38 1.75 4.09 2.92
C LYS A 38 2.48 3.34 4.03
N VAL A 39 2.79 2.06 3.82
CA VAL A 39 3.55 1.27 4.80
C VAL A 39 4.96 1.83 4.98
N THR A 40 5.63 2.19 3.88
CA THR A 40 6.97 2.78 3.91
C THR A 40 6.96 4.11 4.66
N PHE A 41 6.02 4.99 4.31
CA PHE A 41 5.82 6.27 4.97
C PHE A 41 5.54 6.13 6.47
N ALA A 42 4.64 5.23 6.87
CA ALA A 42 4.32 5.01 8.27
C ALA A 42 5.53 4.52 9.07
N ASN A 43 6.37 3.68 8.47
CA ASN A 43 7.62 3.23 9.10
C ASN A 43 8.62 4.38 9.27
N GLN A 44 8.81 5.21 8.24
CA GLN A 44 9.69 6.38 8.34
C GLN A 44 9.20 7.37 9.40
N MET A 45 7.90 7.66 9.42
CA MET A 45 7.31 8.56 10.41
C MET A 45 7.39 7.98 11.82
N TYR A 46 7.23 6.67 11.99
CA TYR A 46 7.46 6.01 13.26
C TYR A 46 8.87 6.25 13.79
N ASP A 47 9.90 6.06 12.94
CA ASP A 47 11.29 6.27 13.34
C ASP A 47 11.59 7.74 13.68
N ILE A 48 11.02 8.68 12.91
CA ILE A 48 11.12 10.11 13.20
C ILE A 48 10.47 10.44 14.55
N CYS A 49 9.26 9.93 14.81
CA CYS A 49 8.57 10.15 16.08
C CYS A 49 9.37 9.57 17.26
N GLN A 50 9.90 8.35 17.12
CA GLN A 50 10.78 7.74 18.14
C GLN A 50 12.03 8.59 18.39
N GLY A 51 12.66 9.13 17.34
CA GLY A 51 13.82 10.02 17.46
C GLY A 51 13.50 11.35 18.17
N MET A 52 12.24 11.78 18.12
CA MET A 52 11.75 12.99 18.79
C MET A 52 11.18 12.72 20.20
N GLY A 53 11.02 11.45 20.60
CA GLY A 53 10.31 11.08 21.83
C GLY A 53 8.78 11.21 21.73
N GLU A 54 8.25 11.21 20.51
CA GLU A 54 6.83 11.36 20.19
C GLU A 54 6.15 10.04 19.82
N ASP A 55 4.82 9.98 19.93
CA ASP A 55 4.02 8.82 19.58
C ASP A 55 3.41 8.94 18.17
N TRP A 56 3.88 8.09 17.25
CA TRP A 56 3.30 7.97 15.91
C TRP A 56 1.83 7.56 15.94
N TYR A 57 1.39 6.73 16.88
CA TYR A 57 0.01 6.24 16.91
C TYR A 57 -0.97 7.37 17.21
N ALA A 58 -0.63 8.29 18.11
CA ALA A 58 -1.38 9.53 18.32
C ALA A 58 -1.47 10.37 17.03
N ILE A 59 -0.36 10.55 16.30
CA ILE A 59 -0.34 11.32 15.04
C ILE A 59 -1.19 10.62 13.96
N ARG A 60 -1.03 9.30 13.79
CA ARG A 60 -1.82 8.48 12.87
C ARG A 60 -3.31 8.66 13.11
N ASP A 61 -3.73 8.62 14.37
CA ASP A 61 -5.14 8.74 14.74
C ASP A 61 -5.68 10.15 14.43
N ILE A 62 -4.87 11.19 14.64
CA ILE A 62 -5.22 12.57 14.26
C ILE A 62 -5.34 12.72 12.73
N ILE A 63 -4.34 12.27 11.96
CA ILE A 63 -4.36 12.47 10.49
C ILE A 63 -5.41 11.62 9.78
N THR A 64 -5.94 10.58 10.44
CA THR A 64 -6.99 9.70 9.91
C THR A 64 -8.37 9.97 10.50
N ALA A 65 -8.48 10.93 11.42
CA ALA A 65 -9.76 11.37 11.95
C ALA A 65 -10.67 11.93 10.85
N ASP A 66 -11.99 11.91 11.11
CA ASP A 66 -12.98 12.46 10.19
C ASP A 66 -12.69 13.93 9.90
N GLN A 67 -12.59 14.26 8.62
CA GLN A 67 -12.21 15.57 8.13
C GLN A 67 -12.64 15.74 6.68
N ALA A 68 -12.68 17.00 6.21
CA ALA A 68 -13.12 17.34 4.86
C ALA A 68 -12.28 16.67 3.75
N GLN A 69 -11.01 16.35 4.02
CA GLN A 69 -10.10 15.67 3.09
C GLN A 69 -9.53 14.40 3.76
N PRO A 70 -10.28 13.28 3.76
CA PRO A 70 -9.95 12.13 4.59
C PRO A 70 -8.72 11.37 4.10
N ILE A 71 -7.90 10.92 5.05
CA ILE A 71 -6.85 9.93 4.84
C ILE A 71 -7.33 8.60 5.44
N GLY A 72 -7.46 7.56 4.62
CA GLY A 72 -7.90 6.25 5.10
C GLY A 72 -6.89 5.63 6.10
N PRO A 73 -7.33 4.97 7.18
CA PRO A 73 -6.45 4.51 8.25
C PRO A 73 -5.64 3.25 7.94
N SER A 74 -5.98 2.53 6.87
CA SER A 74 -5.30 1.27 6.52
C SER A 74 -3.83 1.47 6.13
N HIS A 75 -2.99 0.46 6.34
CA HIS A 75 -1.57 0.48 5.92
C HIS A 75 -0.74 1.62 6.55
N LEU A 76 -1.11 2.06 7.75
CA LEU A 76 -0.38 3.07 8.52
C LEU A 76 0.16 2.53 9.87
N ASP A 77 0.12 1.22 10.08
CA ASP A 77 0.71 0.56 11.25
C ASP A 77 2.12 0.04 10.91
N PRO A 78 3.18 0.62 11.51
CA PRO A 78 4.57 0.28 11.22
C PRO A 78 5.02 -1.03 11.90
N ILE A 79 4.41 -1.39 13.04
CA ILE A 79 4.80 -2.56 13.85
C ILE A 79 3.74 -3.65 13.68
N PHE A 80 3.84 -4.38 12.58
CA PHE A 80 2.90 -5.44 12.22
C PHE A 80 3.65 -6.66 11.64
N GLY A 81 3.20 -7.87 11.98
CA GLY A 81 3.88 -9.12 11.58
C GLY A 81 5.29 -9.25 12.17
N LEU A 82 6.08 -10.22 11.68
CA LEU A 82 7.41 -10.55 12.21
C LEU A 82 8.49 -9.49 11.92
N ARG A 83 8.38 -8.81 10.77
CA ARG A 83 9.37 -7.84 10.27
C ARG A 83 8.67 -6.54 9.90
N ARG A 84 9.39 -5.42 10.00
CA ARG A 84 8.90 -4.11 9.53
C ARG A 84 8.81 -4.05 8.00
N GLY A 85 8.25 -2.96 7.47
CA GLY A 85 8.05 -2.79 6.03
C GLY A 85 6.90 -3.64 5.48
N PHE A 86 6.59 -3.48 4.21
CA PHE A 86 5.59 -4.30 3.53
C PHE A 86 6.19 -5.64 3.07
N GLY A 87 5.40 -6.70 3.19
CA GLY A 87 5.77 -8.05 2.76
C GLY A 87 4.61 -8.76 2.06
N GLY A 88 4.66 -10.10 2.05
CA GLY A 88 3.68 -10.94 1.37
C GLY A 88 3.85 -10.91 -0.16
N LYS A 89 3.00 -11.67 -0.86
CA LYS A 89 3.19 -11.90 -2.30
C LYS A 89 2.77 -10.73 -3.18
N CYS A 90 1.82 -9.92 -2.73
CA CYS A 90 1.14 -8.95 -3.60
C CYS A 90 1.86 -7.59 -3.68
N LEU A 91 2.22 -6.99 -2.54
CA LEU A 91 2.74 -5.62 -2.50
C LEU A 91 4.14 -5.52 -3.13
N PRO A 92 5.15 -6.34 -2.74
CA PRO A 92 6.47 -6.33 -3.38
C PRO A 92 6.40 -6.60 -4.88
N LYS A 93 5.66 -7.64 -5.28
CA LYS A 93 5.55 -8.04 -6.69
C LYS A 93 4.91 -6.95 -7.55
N ASP A 94 3.75 -6.42 -7.14
CA ASP A 94 3.01 -5.45 -7.98
C ASP A 94 3.72 -4.08 -8.01
N SER A 95 4.30 -3.62 -6.90
CA SER A 95 5.03 -2.35 -6.87
C SER A 95 6.32 -2.37 -7.68
N SER A 96 7.09 -3.46 -7.61
CA SER A 96 8.29 -3.64 -8.45
C SER A 96 7.94 -3.75 -9.93
N ALA A 97 6.90 -4.51 -10.29
CA ALA A 97 6.44 -4.62 -11.67
C ALA A 97 6.01 -3.27 -12.25
N LEU A 98 5.30 -2.43 -11.47
CA LEU A 98 4.93 -1.09 -11.90
C LEU A 98 6.16 -0.19 -12.12
N GLY A 99 7.18 -0.31 -11.25
CA GLY A 99 8.44 0.40 -11.41
C GLY A 99 9.22 0.02 -12.68
N VAL A 100 9.23 -1.27 -13.03
CA VAL A 100 9.82 -1.76 -14.29
C VAL A 100 9.08 -1.19 -15.49
N LEU A 101 7.74 -1.30 -15.51
CA LEU A 101 6.91 -0.74 -16.58
C LEU A 101 7.14 0.75 -16.77
N ALA A 102 7.21 1.51 -15.68
CA ALA A 102 7.50 2.95 -15.74
C ALA A 102 8.88 3.25 -16.34
N GLY A 103 9.87 2.38 -16.09
CA GLY A 103 11.21 2.45 -16.69
C GLY A 103 11.19 2.22 -18.19
N GLU A 104 10.50 1.16 -18.64
CA GLU A 104 10.33 0.84 -20.06
C GLU A 104 9.61 1.96 -20.83
N LEU A 105 8.70 2.67 -20.17
CA LEU A 105 7.96 3.80 -20.72
C LEU A 105 8.71 5.15 -20.61
N GLY A 106 9.89 5.19 -19.98
CA GLY A 106 10.67 6.43 -19.80
C GLY A 106 10.06 7.44 -18.83
N VAL A 107 9.18 7.00 -17.91
CA VAL A 107 8.44 7.85 -16.95
C VAL A 107 8.65 7.41 -15.50
N LYS A 108 9.75 6.71 -15.21
CA LYS A 108 10.07 6.24 -13.86
C LYS A 108 10.53 7.39 -12.96
N TYR A 109 9.85 7.55 -11.83
CA TYR A 109 10.25 8.49 -10.78
C TYR A 109 11.07 7.80 -9.70
N ALA A 110 11.98 8.55 -9.07
CA ALA A 110 12.87 8.05 -8.02
C ALA A 110 12.13 7.43 -6.82
N ILE A 111 10.91 7.88 -6.52
CA ILE A 111 10.10 7.33 -5.42
C ILE A 111 9.83 5.83 -5.57
N MET A 112 9.77 5.32 -6.80
CA MET A 112 9.54 3.89 -7.05
C MET A 112 10.71 3.04 -6.58
N ASP A 113 11.95 3.52 -6.76
CA ASP A 113 13.15 2.83 -6.31
C ASP A 113 13.39 3.06 -4.82
N ALA A 114 13.25 4.31 -4.35
CA ALA A 114 13.41 4.65 -2.94
C ALA A 114 12.51 3.79 -2.04
N MET A 115 11.24 3.58 -2.44
CA MET A 115 10.33 2.72 -1.71
C MET A 115 10.83 1.26 -1.61
N GLN A 116 11.44 0.69 -2.66
CA GLN A 116 11.97 -0.68 -2.59
C GLN A 116 13.20 -0.74 -1.68
N THR A 117 14.14 0.20 -1.85
CA THR A 117 15.34 0.29 -1.03
C THR A 117 15.01 0.45 0.46
N ASP A 118 14.09 1.36 0.79
CA ASP A 118 13.67 1.58 2.18
C ASP A 118 12.96 0.34 2.73
N ASN A 119 12.14 -0.34 1.93
CA ASN A 119 11.46 -1.55 2.35
C ASN A 119 12.43 -2.71 2.65
N GLU A 120 13.47 -2.89 1.84
CA GLU A 120 14.52 -3.88 2.09
C GLU A 120 15.22 -3.61 3.44
N ALA A 121 15.57 -2.35 3.70
CA ALA A 121 16.16 -1.93 4.97
C ALA A 121 15.23 -2.19 6.17
N LEU A 122 13.94 -1.86 6.03
CA LEU A 122 12.93 -2.10 7.06
C LEU A 122 12.72 -3.60 7.33
N ARG A 123 12.64 -4.43 6.29
CA ARG A 123 12.42 -5.89 6.41
C ARG A 123 13.56 -6.61 7.13
N ALA A 124 14.75 -6.01 7.21
CA ALA A 124 15.87 -6.52 8.01
C ALA A 124 15.63 -6.40 9.53
N MET A 125 14.65 -5.59 9.97
CA MET A 125 14.33 -5.35 11.38
C MET A 125 13.17 -6.24 11.85
N LEU A 126 13.37 -6.93 12.98
CA LEU A 126 12.33 -7.70 13.65
C LEU A 126 11.47 -6.80 14.55
N THR A 127 10.17 -7.08 14.60
CA THR A 127 9.21 -6.33 15.42
C THR A 127 8.99 -6.93 16.81
N GLY A 128 9.43 -8.18 17.03
CA GLY A 128 9.09 -8.97 18.21
C GLY A 128 7.66 -9.54 18.22
N LYS A 129 6.85 -9.29 17.18
CA LYS A 129 5.53 -9.89 16.99
C LYS A 129 5.62 -11.19 16.17
N PRO A 130 4.68 -12.13 16.32
CA PRO A 130 4.61 -13.29 15.42
C PRO A 130 4.25 -12.86 14.00
N SER A 131 4.63 -13.66 13.00
CA SER A 131 4.14 -13.45 11.64
C SER A 131 2.63 -13.69 11.59
N ASP A 132 1.90 -12.75 11.00
CA ASP A 132 0.46 -12.85 10.74
C ASP A 132 0.17 -13.51 9.38
N VAL A 133 1.21 -13.72 8.57
CA VAL A 133 1.14 -14.35 7.26
C VAL A 133 2.00 -15.60 7.28
N VAL A 134 1.42 -16.75 6.93
CA VAL A 134 2.19 -17.93 6.52
C VAL A 134 2.75 -17.62 5.12
N THR A 135 3.77 -16.78 5.07
CA THR A 135 4.53 -16.49 3.86
C THR A 135 5.74 -17.40 3.83
N ASN A 136 6.10 -17.92 2.66
CA ASN A 136 7.40 -18.59 2.43
C ASN A 136 8.57 -17.58 2.49
N ASP A 137 8.42 -16.50 3.26
CA ASP A 137 9.45 -15.50 3.55
C ASP A 137 10.12 -15.81 4.91
N ASP A 138 9.78 -16.95 5.53
CA ASP A 138 10.44 -17.60 6.67
C ASP A 138 11.39 -18.71 6.17
#